data_AF-A0A960QME6-F1
#
_entry.id   AF-A0A960QME6-F1
#
_cell.length_a   1.000
_cell.length_b   1.000
_cell.length_c   1.000
_cell.angle_alpha   90.00
_cell.angle_beta   90.00
_cell.angle_gamma   90.00
#
_symmetry.space_group_name_H-M   'P 1'
#
loop_
_entity.id
_entity.type
_entity.pdbx_description
1 polymer ?
#
loop_
_entity_poly.entity_id
_entity_poly.type
_entity_poly.pdbx_seq_one_letter_code
_entity_poly.pdbx_strand_id
1 'polypeptide(L)' 'VEHLKSRGMNIDIEKTSFFLGRETLLLEGKSTVKNWKKRMFIALYSNAESATKYFNIPADQVMEVGVQFRL' A
#
# COMPACT_ATOMS: atom_id res chain seq x y z
N VAL A 1 6.02 7.30 -10.26
CA VAL A 1 7.40 7.66 -10.68
C VAL A 1 7.42 8.35 -12.04
N GLU A 2 6.74 7.78 -13.04
CA GLU A 2 6.69 8.33 -14.41
C GLU A 2 6.17 9.78 -14.49
N HIS A 3 5.13 10.11 -13.73
CA HIS A 3 4.60 11.47 -13.63
C HIS A 3 5.54 12.49 -12.96
N LEU A 4 6.52 12.01 -12.18
CA LEU A 4 7.56 12.89 -11.61
C LEU A 4 8.64 13.16 -12.65
N LYS A 5 9.01 12.13 -13.43
CA LYS A 5 9.91 12.29 -14.58
C LYS A 5 9.36 13.27 -15.62
N SER A 6 8.06 13.21 -15.92
CA SER A 6 7.41 14.15 -16.85
C SER A 6 7.42 15.61 -16.36
N ARG A 7 7.61 15.85 -15.07
CA ARG A 7 7.78 17.18 -14.46
C ARG A 7 9.24 17.61 -14.34
N GLY A 8 10.17 16.89 -14.96
CA GLY A 8 11.60 17.22 -14.96
C GLY A 8 12.35 16.81 -13.69
N MET A 9 11.72 16.06 -12.78
CA MET A 9 12.43 15.49 -11.63
C MET A 9 13.19 14.24 -12.06
N ASN A 10 14.51 14.37 -12.20
CA ASN A 10 15.38 13.27 -12.56
C ASN A 10 15.70 12.42 -11.31
N ILE A 11 14.87 11.42 -11.06
CA ILE A 11 15.02 10.49 -9.94
C ILE A 11 15.79 9.26 -10.43
N ASP A 12 16.97 9.03 -9.83
CA ASP A 12 17.73 7.81 -10.01
C ASP A 12 17.12 6.70 -9.15
N ILE A 13 16.39 5.79 -9.80
CA ILE A 13 15.65 4.72 -9.11
C ILE A 13 16.60 3.78 -8.37
N GLU A 14 17.81 3.54 -8.89
CA GLU A 14 18.79 2.63 -8.27
C GLU A 14 19.42 3.20 -6.99
N LYS A 15 19.38 4.52 -6.82
CA LYS A 15 19.87 5.22 -5.63
C LYS A 15 18.76 5.68 -4.68
N THR A 16 17.50 5.38 -4.99
CA THR A 16 16.36 5.88 -4.23
C THR A 16 15.67 4.74 -3.49
N SER A 17 15.69 4.80 -2.15
CA SER A 17 14.91 3.88 -1.32
C SER A 17 13.45 4.31 -1.25
N PHE A 18 12.54 3.36 -1.52
CA PHE A 18 11.09 3.56 -1.40
C PHE A 18 10.60 2.91 -0.11
N PHE A 19 9.87 3.69 0.70
CA PHE A 19 9.21 3.19 1.90
C PHE A 19 7.75 2.88 1.57
N LEU A 20 7.35 1.62 1.72
CA LEU A 20 5.97 1.21 1.52
C LEU A 20 5.32 0.90 2.87
N GLY A 21 4.21 1.59 3.17
CA GLY A 21 3.34 1.22 4.28
C GLY A 21 2.60 -0.07 3.96
N ARG A 22 2.75 -1.10 4.80
CA ARG A 22 1.94 -2.31 4.72
C ARG A 22 0.90 -2.30 5.82
N GLU A 23 -0.36 -2.31 5.45
CA GLU A 23 -1.45 -2.26 6.42
C GLU A 23 -2.08 -3.64 6.56
N THR A 24 -2.24 -4.09 7.80
CA THR A 24 -2.97 -5.32 8.10
C THR A 24 -4.28 -4.96 8.77
N LEU A 25 -5.39 -5.35 8.15
CA LEU A 25 -6.74 -5.11 8.65
C LEU A 25 -7.21 -6.29 9.50
N LEU A 26 -7.52 -6.02 10.76
CA LEU A 26 -8.14 -7.01 11.65
C LEU A 26 -9.64 -6.73 11.88
N LEU A 27 -10.43 -7.79 11.86
CA LEU A 27 -11.86 -7.79 12.22
C LEU A 27 -12.05 -7.82 13.74
N GLU A 28 -11.49 -6.87 14.46
CA GLU A 28 -11.54 -6.82 15.92
C GLU A 28 -11.95 -5.43 16.42
N GLY A 29 -12.83 -5.37 17.41
CA GLY A 29 -13.26 -4.13 18.07
C GLY A 29 -14.74 -3.80 17.93
N LYS A 30 -15.20 -2.86 18.76
CA LYS A 30 -16.56 -2.30 18.66
C LYS A 30 -16.59 -1.28 17.54
N SER A 31 -17.35 -1.58 16.50
CA SER A 31 -17.52 -0.72 15.33
C SER A 31 -18.97 -0.67 14.94
N THR A 32 -19.43 0.50 14.50
CA THR A 32 -20.79 0.71 14.01
C THR A 32 -21.00 0.07 12.62
N VAL A 33 -19.92 -0.37 11.97
CA VAL A 33 -19.95 -1.01 10.65
C VAL A 33 -20.40 -2.47 10.77
N LYS A 34 -21.48 -2.81 10.06
CA LYS A 34 -22.00 -4.19 9.98
C LYS A 34 -20.91 -5.16 9.49
N ASN A 35 -20.83 -6.35 10.09
CA ASN A 35 -19.80 -7.35 9.80
C ASN A 35 -19.67 -7.73 8.31
N TRP A 36 -20.78 -7.82 7.57
CA TRP A 36 -20.74 -8.13 6.13
C TRP A 36 -20.04 -7.01 5.32
N LYS A 37 -20.19 -5.74 5.71
CA LYS A 37 -19.49 -4.62 5.07
C LYS A 37 -17.99 -4.68 5.35
N LYS A 38 -17.59 -5.03 6.59
CA LYS A 38 -16.18 -5.24 6.93
C LYS A 38 -15.55 -6.37 6.10
N ARG A 39 -16.28 -7.48 5.93
CA ARG A 39 -15.84 -8.60 5.08
C ARG A 39 -15.67 -8.21 3.61
N MET A 40 -16.63 -7.46 3.04
CA MET A 40 -16.48 -6.96 1.67
C MET A 40 -15.29 -6.00 1.53
N PHE A 41 -15.10 -5.10 2.50
CA PHE A 41 -13.96 -4.18 2.49
C PHE A 41 -12.62 -4.92 2.50
N ILE A 42 -12.47 -5.91 3.39
CA ILE A 42 -11.26 -6.73 3.44
C ILE A 42 -11.05 -7.48 2.13
N ALA A 43 -12.10 -8.08 1.57
CA ALA A 43 -11.99 -8.76 0.28
C ALA A 43 -11.51 -7.80 -0.82
N LEU A 44 -12.07 -6.59 -0.91
CA LEU A 44 -11.62 -5.58 -1.87
C LEU A 44 -10.18 -5.14 -1.62
N TYR A 45 -9.82 -4.88 -0.36
CA TYR A 45 -8.48 -4.45 0.03
C TYR A 45 -7.43 -5.50 -0.31
N SER A 46 -7.68 -6.77 0.02
CA SER A 46 -6.75 -7.88 -0.27
C SER A 46 -6.61 -8.20 -1.76
N ASN A 47 -7.59 -7.83 -2.59
CA ASN A 47 -7.54 -8.01 -4.05
C ASN A 47 -7.04 -6.76 -4.79
N ALA A 48 -6.81 -5.65 -4.08
CA ALA A 48 -6.29 -4.43 -4.70
C ALA A 48 -4.83 -4.63 -5.12
N GLU A 49 -4.45 -3.94 -6.20
CA GLU A 49 -3.06 -3.96 -6.67
C GLU A 49 -2.14 -3.28 -5.65
N SER A 50 -0.98 -3.89 -5.38
CA SER A 50 0.02 -3.31 -4.47
C SER A 50 0.65 -2.06 -5.07
N ALA A 51 1.00 -1.10 -4.23
CA ALA A 51 1.64 0.14 -4.68
C ALA A 51 2.98 -0.13 -5.41
N THR A 52 3.75 -1.12 -4.95
CA THR A 52 5.01 -1.55 -5.61
C THR A 52 4.76 -1.92 -7.07
N LYS A 53 3.69 -2.69 -7.32
CA LYS A 53 3.34 -3.16 -8.67
C LYS A 53 2.75 -2.03 -9.51
N TYR A 54 1.86 -1.22 -8.93
CA TYR A 54 1.28 -0.07 -9.63
C TYR A 54 2.34 0.95 -10.07
N PHE A 55 3.34 1.22 -9.22
CA PHE A 55 4.41 2.16 -9.52
C PHE A 55 5.64 1.55 -10.21
N ASN A 56 5.61 0.24 -10.53
CA ASN A 56 6.75 -0.51 -11.06
C ASN A 56 8.05 -0.28 -10.27
N ILE A 57 7.96 -0.33 -8.94
CA ILE A 57 9.13 -0.13 -8.07
C ILE A 57 9.92 -1.45 -7.99
N PRO A 58 11.23 -1.45 -8.27
CA PRO A 58 12.09 -2.63 -8.10
C PRO A 58 12.11 -3.11 -6.65
N ALA A 59 11.99 -4.43 -6.44
CA ALA A 59 11.85 -5.00 -5.09
C ALA A 59 13.09 -4.79 -4.20
N ASP A 60 14.26 -4.68 -4.79
CA ASP A 60 15.55 -4.39 -4.16
C ASP A 60 15.62 -2.98 -3.54
N GLN A 61 14.71 -2.08 -3.93
CA GLN A 61 14.65 -0.70 -3.46
C GLN A 61 13.50 -0.44 -2.47
N VAL A 62 12.76 -1.48 -2.06
CA VAL A 62 11.59 -1.35 -1.20
C VAL A 62 11.92 -1.73 0.25
N MET A 63 11.62 -0.82 1.17
CA MET A 63 11.52 -1.13 2.60
C MET A 63 10.06 -1.11 3.04
N GLU A 64 9.55 -2.25 3.52
CA GLU A 64 8.20 -2.34 4.08
C GLU A 64 8.16 -1.86 5.54
N VAL A 65 7.27 -0.92 5.83
CA VAL A 65 6.96 -0.47 7.20
C VAL A 65 5.53 -0.88 7.52
N GLY A 66 5.37 -1.85 8.41
CA GLY A 66 4.06 -2.40 8.76
C GLY A 66 3.31 -1.58 9.82
N VAL A 67 2.02 -1.33 9.62
CA VAL A 67 1.11 -0.77 10.63
C VAL A 67 -0.16 -1.63 10.71
N GLN A 68 -0.62 -1.92 11.92
CA GLN A 68 -1.79 -2.77 12.16
C GLN A 68 -3.01 -1.91 12.52
N PHE A 69 -4.10 -2.10 11.77
CA PHE A 69 -5.35 -1.37 11.98
C PHE A 69 -6.45 -2.32 12.44
N ARG A 70 -7.32 -1.84 13.34
CA ARG A 70 -8.46 -2.58 13.88
C ARG A 70 -9.76 -1.93 13.42
N LEU A 71 -10.69 -2.73 12.89
CA LEU A 71 -11.95 -2.32 12.27
C LEU A 71 -13.19 -2.75 13.04
#